data_AF-A0A537PTN4-F1
#
_entry.id   AF-A0A537PTN4-F1
#
_cell.length_a   1.000
_cell.length_b   1.000
_cell.length_c   1.000
_cell.angle_alpha   90.00
_cell.angle_beta   90.00
_cell.angle_gamma   90.00
#
_symmetry.space_group_name_H-M   'P 1'
#
loop_
_entity.id
_entity.type
_entity.pdbx_description
1 polymer ?
#
loop_
_entity_poly.entity_id
_entity_poly.type
_entity_poly.pdbx_seq_one_letter_code
_entity_poly.pdbx_strand_id
1 'polypeptide(L)'
;MPELTISPEKVGFLIEKAREFDAKDAPVDPDSGSNATDDDMVDVLEDNGADPVVREITGFINALTEDEQTDLIALMRLGRGDGTIEEWNELRRDASEGHDGRGTASYLLGEPMLGDLLAEGLEEFGLSWTDEHTAPVR
;
A
#
# COMPACT_ATOMS: atom_id res chain seq x y z
N MET A 1 3.54 16.70 -15.02
CA MET A 1 3.23 15.46 -14.31
C MET A 1 4.56 14.86 -13.87
N PRO A 2 4.72 14.58 -12.57
CA PRO A 2 5.93 13.93 -12.06
C PRO A 2 6.10 12.52 -12.64
N GLU A 3 7.30 11.96 -12.48
CA GLU A 3 7.64 10.61 -12.97
C GLU A 3 7.57 9.59 -11.83
N LEU A 4 6.96 8.42 -12.11
CA LEU A 4 7.01 7.24 -11.26
C LEU A 4 8.13 6.33 -11.74
N THR A 5 8.98 5.91 -10.81
CA THR A 5 10.03 4.90 -11.03
C THR A 5 9.47 3.49 -10.98
N ILE A 6 8.42 3.26 -10.17
CA ILE A 6 7.65 2.01 -10.17
C ILE A 6 6.61 2.00 -11.29
N SER A 7 6.48 0.88 -12.00
CA SER A 7 5.51 0.77 -13.09
C SER A 7 4.07 0.56 -12.58
N PRO A 8 3.05 1.06 -13.28
CA PRO A 8 1.65 0.85 -12.88
C PRO A 8 1.25 -0.62 -12.74
N GLU A 9 1.85 -1.51 -13.53
CA GLU A 9 1.59 -2.95 -13.46
C GLU A 9 2.10 -3.56 -12.16
N LYS A 10 3.26 -3.11 -11.67
CA LYS A 10 3.81 -3.52 -10.37
C LYS A 10 2.93 -3.04 -9.22
N VAL A 11 2.45 -1.81 -9.31
CA VAL A 11 1.51 -1.26 -8.32
C VAL A 11 0.17 -2.01 -8.38
N GLY A 12 -0.34 -2.30 -9.57
CA GLY A 12 -1.57 -3.08 -9.79
C GLY A 12 -1.52 -4.46 -9.16
N PHE A 13 -0.41 -5.18 -9.32
CA PHE A 13 -0.18 -6.45 -8.62
C PHE A 13 -0.31 -6.28 -7.10
N LEU A 14 0.29 -5.23 -6.53
CA LEU A 14 0.22 -4.96 -5.09
C LEU A 14 -1.20 -4.57 -4.65
N ILE A 15 -1.95 -3.82 -5.46
CA ILE A 15 -3.35 -3.45 -5.21
C ILE A 15 -4.22 -4.70 -5.07
N GLU A 16 -4.11 -5.64 -6.00
CA GLU A 16 -4.88 -6.89 -5.95
C GLU A 16 -4.56 -7.71 -4.70
N LYS A 17 -3.27 -7.82 -4.36
CA LYS A 17 -2.82 -8.58 -3.19
C LYS A 17 -3.20 -7.92 -1.87
N ALA A 18 -3.11 -6.60 -1.77
CA ALA A 18 -3.53 -5.85 -0.60
C ALA A 18 -5.04 -6.01 -0.34
N ARG A 19 -5.87 -5.93 -1.38
CA ARG A 19 -7.32 -6.18 -1.27
C ARG A 19 -7.63 -7.63 -0.87
N GLU A 20 -6.86 -8.61 -1.35
CA GLU A 20 -6.98 -10.00 -0.91
C GLU A 20 -6.66 -10.15 0.59
N PHE A 21 -5.63 -9.45 1.06
CA PHE A 21 -5.24 -9.42 2.47
C PHE A 21 -6.32 -8.76 3.34
N ASP A 22 -6.79 -7.56 2.98
CA ASP A 22 -7.85 -6.84 3.71
C ASP A 22 -9.16 -7.65 3.80
N ALA A 23 -9.50 -8.40 2.75
CA ALA A 23 -10.69 -9.25 2.73
C ALA A 23 -10.60 -10.45 3.70
N LYS A 24 -9.38 -10.93 4.01
CA LYS A 24 -9.14 -12.02 4.97
C LYS A 24 -9.12 -11.53 6.41
N ASP A 25 -8.61 -10.33 6.64
CA ASP A 25 -8.51 -9.70 7.97
C ASP A 25 -9.82 -9.03 8.43
N ALA A 26 -10.86 -9.02 7.60
CA ALA A 26 -12.18 -8.56 8.02
C ALA A 26 -12.66 -9.36 9.25
N PRO A 27 -12.98 -8.69 10.39
CA PRO A 27 -13.31 -9.37 11.62
C PRO A 27 -14.58 -10.21 11.46
N VAL A 28 -14.42 -11.52 11.45
CA VAL A 28 -15.51 -12.49 11.54
C VAL A 28 -15.87 -12.72 13.01
N ASP A 29 -16.47 -11.72 13.67
CA ASP A 29 -17.35 -12.00 14.82
C ASP A 29 -18.33 -10.84 15.13
N PRO A 30 -19.66 -11.02 14.95
CA PRO A 30 -20.67 -10.05 15.39
C PRO A 30 -20.97 -10.10 16.91
N ASP A 31 -20.31 -10.96 17.71
CA ASP A 31 -20.59 -11.15 19.14
C ASP A 31 -19.35 -11.03 20.06
N SER A 32 -18.22 -10.48 19.58
CA SER A 32 -17.04 -10.23 20.42
C SER A 32 -17.21 -8.95 21.26
N GLY A 33 -18.03 -9.06 22.29
CA GLY A 33 -18.11 -8.07 23.37
C GLY A 33 -16.85 -8.12 24.24
N SER A 34 -15.90 -7.23 24.00
CA SER A 34 -14.80 -6.97 24.93
C SER A 34 -14.91 -5.54 25.48
N ASN A 35 -15.16 -5.45 26.78
CA ASN A 35 -15.23 -4.21 27.54
C ASN A 35 -13.89 -3.45 27.48
N ALA A 36 -13.98 -2.13 27.32
CA ALA A 36 -12.86 -1.21 27.48
C ALA A 36 -12.38 -1.17 28.94
N THR A 37 -11.14 -1.59 29.22
CA THR A 37 -10.32 -1.05 30.33
C THR A 37 -8.83 -1.34 30.09
N ASP A 38 -8.06 -0.27 29.87
CA ASP A 38 -6.62 0.01 30.08
C ASP A 38 -5.57 -1.12 30.04
N ASP A 39 -4.62 -1.01 29.11
CA ASP A 39 -3.21 -0.64 29.37
C ASP A 39 -2.35 -0.96 28.12
N ASP A 40 -1.71 0.07 27.55
CA ASP A 40 -0.46 0.08 26.72
C ASP A 40 0.01 -1.24 26.06
N MET A 41 -0.88 -1.96 25.39
CA MET A 41 -0.52 -3.00 24.44
C MET A 41 -0.59 -2.38 23.06
N VAL A 42 0.58 -2.11 22.49
CA VAL A 42 0.77 -2.24 21.05
C VAL A 42 0.13 -3.57 20.69
N ASP A 43 -1.05 -3.53 20.05
CA ASP A 43 -1.58 -4.67 19.31
C ASP A 43 -0.57 -4.91 18.20
N VAL A 44 0.50 -5.60 18.56
CA VAL A 44 1.36 -6.30 17.64
C VAL A 44 0.43 -7.34 17.06
N LEU A 45 -0.22 -6.98 15.94
CA LEU A 45 -0.82 -7.91 15.01
C LEU A 45 0.07 -9.14 14.99
N GLU A 46 -0.40 -10.21 15.63
CA GLU A 46 0.28 -11.50 15.71
C GLU A 46 0.14 -12.19 14.34
N ASP A 47 0.47 -11.46 13.28
CA ASP A 47 0.63 -11.96 11.94
C ASP A 47 1.96 -12.71 11.93
N ASN A 48 1.87 -14.02 12.20
CA ASN A 48 2.98 -14.94 12.36
C ASN A 48 3.80 -15.17 11.07
N GLY A 49 3.78 -14.23 10.12
CA GLY A 49 4.41 -14.38 8.80
C GLY A 49 4.05 -15.72 8.17
N ALA A 50 2.87 -16.25 8.48
CA ALA A 50 2.39 -17.58 8.12
C ALA A 50 1.37 -17.49 6.98
N ASP A 51 0.73 -16.34 6.80
CA ASP A 51 -0.14 -16.09 5.66
C ASP A 51 0.71 -16.07 4.36
N PRO A 52 0.38 -16.91 3.37
CA PRO A 52 1.08 -16.91 2.09
C PRO A 52 0.99 -15.56 1.36
N VAL A 53 -0.08 -14.79 1.52
CA VAL A 53 -0.26 -13.47 0.91
C VAL A 53 0.66 -12.44 1.54
N VAL A 54 0.76 -12.42 2.88
CA VAL A 54 1.72 -11.54 3.59
C VAL A 54 3.14 -11.80 3.12
N ARG A 55 3.53 -13.08 2.99
CA ARG A 55 4.85 -13.48 2.48
C ARG A 55 5.06 -13.03 1.05
N GLU A 56 4.05 -13.15 0.20
CA GLU A 56 4.11 -12.75 -1.20
C GLU A 56 4.27 -11.23 -1.34
N ILE A 57 3.43 -10.44 -0.64
CA ILE A 57 3.51 -8.97 -0.60
C ILE A 57 4.87 -8.52 -0.06
N THR A 58 5.30 -9.10 1.07
CA THR A 58 6.58 -8.76 1.70
C THR A 58 7.76 -9.09 0.78
N GLY A 59 7.74 -10.27 0.16
CA GLY A 59 8.78 -10.68 -0.79
C GLY A 59 8.83 -9.78 -2.02
N PHE A 60 7.67 -9.39 -2.55
CA PHE A 60 7.56 -8.48 -3.67
C PHE A 60 8.13 -7.10 -3.34
N ILE A 61 7.70 -6.47 -2.25
CA ILE A 61 8.16 -5.14 -1.84
C ILE A 61 9.68 -5.14 -1.56
N ASN A 62 10.19 -6.18 -0.89
CA ASN A 62 11.62 -6.29 -0.60
C ASN A 62 12.49 -6.51 -1.85
N ALA A 63 11.90 -6.91 -2.99
CA ALA A 63 12.60 -7.07 -4.26
C ALA A 63 12.63 -5.79 -5.10
N LEU A 64 11.87 -4.76 -4.72
CA LEU A 64 11.85 -3.46 -5.38
C LEU A 64 13.11 -2.64 -5.04
N THR A 65 13.48 -1.73 -5.94
CA THR A 65 14.55 -0.76 -5.64
C THR A 65 14.13 0.22 -4.55
N GLU A 66 15.08 0.90 -3.92
CA GLU A 66 14.79 1.93 -2.90
C GLU A 66 13.90 3.06 -3.47
N ASP A 67 14.13 3.44 -4.74
CA ASP A 67 13.31 4.42 -5.45
C ASP A 67 11.87 3.93 -5.66
N GLU A 68 11.69 2.66 -6.05
CA GLU A 68 10.37 2.06 -6.24
C GLU A 68 9.62 1.90 -4.91
N GLN A 69 10.31 1.56 -3.82
CA GLN A 69 9.73 1.51 -2.48
C GLN A 69 9.33 2.90 -1.97
N THR A 70 10.16 3.90 -2.24
CA THR A 70 9.85 5.31 -1.95
C THR A 70 8.59 5.76 -2.69
N ASP A 71 8.47 5.40 -3.97
CA ASP A 71 7.28 5.70 -4.74
C ASP A 71 6.03 5.05 -4.16
N LEU A 72 6.10 3.79 -3.71
CA LEU A 72 4.94 3.13 -3.09
C LEU A 72 4.46 3.86 -1.83
N ILE A 73 5.38 4.30 -0.97
CA ILE A 73 5.02 5.06 0.24
C ILE A 73 4.39 6.40 -0.15
N ALA A 74 5.02 7.12 -1.09
CA ALA A 74 4.52 8.42 -1.53
C ALA A 74 3.17 8.32 -2.24
N LEU A 75 2.97 7.28 -3.05
CA LEU A 75 1.73 7.01 -3.78
C LEU A 75 0.57 6.67 -2.84
N MET A 76 0.84 5.85 -1.82
CA MET A 76 -0.14 5.56 -0.76
C MET A 76 -0.55 6.84 -0.02
N ARG A 77 0.41 7.70 0.34
CA ARG A 77 0.14 9.01 0.98
C ARG A 77 -0.64 9.95 0.09
N LEU A 78 -0.34 9.96 -1.21
CA LEU A 78 -1.07 10.75 -2.21
C LEU A 78 -2.53 10.30 -2.28
N GLY A 79 -2.80 8.98 -2.41
CA GLY A 79 -4.17 8.46 -2.40
C GLY A 79 -4.92 8.75 -1.10
N ARG A 80 -4.22 8.71 0.05
CA ARG A 80 -4.78 9.12 1.35
C ARG A 80 -5.17 10.60 1.41
N GLY A 81 -4.63 11.44 0.53
CA GLY A 81 -4.81 12.88 0.55
C GLY A 81 -3.88 13.61 1.51
N ASP A 82 -2.73 13.02 1.88
CA ASP A 82 -1.71 13.68 2.71
C ASP A 82 -0.99 14.82 1.94
N GLY A 83 -1.14 14.85 0.62
CA GLY A 83 -0.67 15.90 -0.26
C GLY A 83 -1.33 15.81 -1.63
N THR A 84 -0.87 16.63 -2.56
CA THR A 84 -1.40 16.72 -3.93
C THR A 84 -0.38 16.27 -4.97
N ILE A 85 -0.82 16.05 -6.21
CA ILE A 85 0.09 15.70 -7.32
C ILE A 85 1.14 16.80 -7.59
N GLU A 86 0.80 18.07 -7.31
CA GLU A 86 1.76 19.19 -7.36
C GLU A 86 2.86 19.08 -6.30
N GLU A 87 2.56 18.45 -5.16
CA GLU A 87 3.47 18.24 -4.02
C GLU A 87 4.19 16.88 -4.08
N TRP A 88 4.06 16.13 -5.19
CA TRP A 88 4.65 14.80 -5.33
C TRP A 88 6.13 14.71 -4.94
N ASN A 89 6.95 15.68 -5.36
CA ASN A 89 8.38 15.65 -5.05
C ASN A 89 8.65 15.81 -3.55
N GLU A 90 7.77 16.49 -2.82
CA GLU A 90 7.83 16.62 -1.36
C GLU A 90 7.37 15.31 -0.70
N LEU A 91 6.24 14.74 -1.12
CA LEU A 91 5.78 13.43 -0.66
C LEU A 91 6.85 12.33 -0.84
N ARG A 92 7.50 12.32 -2.01
CA ARG A 92 8.59 11.38 -2.34
C ARG A 92 9.83 11.63 -1.48
N ARG A 93 10.17 12.89 -1.25
CA ARG A 93 11.29 13.25 -0.37
C ARG A 93 11.02 12.82 1.06
N ASP A 94 9.86 13.14 1.62
CA ASP A 94 9.47 12.77 2.98
C ASP A 94 9.37 11.25 3.15
N ALA A 95 8.91 10.54 2.11
CA ALA A 95 8.96 9.09 2.06
C ALA A 95 10.40 8.58 2.15
N SER A 96 11.32 9.14 1.37
CA SER A 96 12.73 8.73 1.37
C SER A 96 13.46 9.06 2.69
N GLU A 97 13.15 10.19 3.33
CA GLU A 97 13.78 10.61 4.59
C GLU A 97 13.30 9.79 5.78
N GLY A 98 12.05 9.30 5.75
CA GLY A 98 11.48 8.42 6.77
C GLY A 98 11.75 6.93 6.57
N HIS A 99 12.46 6.56 5.49
CA HIS A 99 12.61 5.18 5.04
C HIS A 99 14.06 4.70 5.05
N ASP A 100 14.37 3.69 5.89
CA ASP A 100 15.71 3.09 6.01
C ASP A 100 15.89 1.79 5.19
N GLY A 101 15.06 1.52 4.17
CA GLY A 101 15.11 0.27 3.39
C GLY A 101 14.53 -0.97 4.10
N ARG A 102 14.47 -0.95 5.44
CA ARG A 102 14.00 -2.08 6.26
C ARG A 102 12.61 -1.78 6.80
N GLY A 103 11.63 -2.58 6.39
CA GLY A 103 10.28 -2.54 6.97
C GLY A 103 9.22 -1.81 6.13
N THR A 104 9.49 -1.45 4.87
CA THR A 104 8.46 -0.92 3.96
C THR A 104 7.25 -1.83 3.88
N ALA A 105 7.50 -3.13 3.73
CA ALA A 105 6.43 -4.12 3.67
C ALA A 105 5.56 -4.09 4.94
N SER A 106 6.19 -4.11 6.12
CA SER A 106 5.46 -4.05 7.40
C SER A 106 4.73 -2.73 7.60
N TYR A 107 5.33 -1.61 7.17
CA TYR A 107 4.70 -0.30 7.22
C TYR A 107 3.45 -0.27 6.34
N LEU A 108 3.57 -0.63 5.06
CA LEU A 108 2.46 -0.63 4.11
C LEU A 108 1.37 -1.64 4.48
N LEU A 109 1.73 -2.85 4.91
CA LEU A 109 0.76 -3.87 5.36
C LEU A 109 -0.01 -3.45 6.62
N GLY A 110 0.53 -2.52 7.41
CA GLY A 110 -0.16 -1.93 8.55
C GLY A 110 -1.15 -0.81 8.16
N GLU A 111 -1.17 -0.39 6.89
CA GLU A 111 -2.05 0.67 6.42
C GLU A 111 -3.41 0.08 5.97
N PRO A 112 -4.53 0.47 6.61
CA PRO A 112 -5.85 -0.02 6.23
C PRO A 112 -6.21 0.35 4.79
N MET A 113 -6.82 -0.58 4.07
CA MET A 113 -7.25 -0.38 2.67
C MET A 113 -6.11 0.02 1.74
N LEU A 114 -4.89 -0.49 1.98
CA LEU A 114 -3.69 -0.14 1.21
C LEU A 114 -3.93 -0.21 -0.29
N GLY A 115 -4.65 -1.24 -0.76
CA GLY A 115 -4.93 -1.41 -2.19
C GLY A 115 -5.77 -0.28 -2.78
N ASP A 116 -6.71 0.27 -2.02
CA ASP A 116 -7.53 1.40 -2.47
C ASP A 116 -6.72 2.70 -2.47
N LEU A 117 -5.89 2.93 -1.44
CA LEU A 117 -5.00 4.09 -1.38
C LEU A 117 -4.01 4.12 -2.56
N LEU A 118 -3.42 2.97 -2.91
CA LEU A 118 -2.51 2.88 -4.06
C LEU A 118 -3.26 3.12 -5.39
N ALA A 119 -4.49 2.65 -5.51
CA ALA A 119 -5.32 2.88 -6.69
C ALA A 119 -5.65 4.37 -6.86
N GLU A 120 -6.12 5.02 -5.80
CA GLU A 120 -6.41 6.46 -5.77
C GLU A 120 -5.15 7.29 -6.10
N GLY A 121 -4.00 6.90 -5.55
CA GLY A 121 -2.72 7.53 -5.88
C GLY A 121 -2.37 7.44 -7.38
N LEU A 122 -2.61 6.30 -8.03
CA LEU A 122 -2.39 6.18 -9.49
C LEU A 122 -3.39 7.01 -10.31
N GLU A 123 -4.63 7.14 -9.83
CA GLU A 123 -5.64 7.99 -10.47
C GLU A 123 -5.23 9.46 -10.48
N GLU A 124 -4.59 9.96 -9.42
CA GLU A 124 -4.00 11.32 -9.38
C GLU A 124 -2.89 11.52 -10.43
N PHE A 125 -2.17 10.43 -10.78
CA PHE A 125 -1.24 10.42 -11.91
C PHE A 125 -1.93 10.27 -13.27
N GLY A 126 -3.23 10.03 -13.32
CA GLY A 126 -3.96 9.71 -14.55
C GLY A 126 -3.57 8.37 -15.14
N LEU A 127 -3.12 7.43 -14.31
CA LEU A 127 -2.66 6.10 -14.71
C LEU A 127 -3.69 5.04 -14.28
N SER A 128 -4.01 4.12 -15.18
CA SER A 128 -4.80 2.92 -14.85
C SER A 128 -3.85 1.77 -14.51
N TRP A 129 -4.22 0.99 -13.50
CA TRP A 129 -3.49 -0.22 -13.09
C TRP A 129 -4.21 -1.50 -13.50
N THR A 130 -5.50 -1.41 -13.82
CA THR A 130 -6.21 -2.49 -14.48
C THR A 130 -5.82 -2.48 -15.95
N ASP A 131 -5.53 -3.64 -16.51
CA ASP A 131 -5.28 -3.81 -17.94
C ASP A 131 -6.59 -3.61 -18.74
N GLU A 132 -7.17 -2.42 -18.64
CA GLU A 132 -8.04 -1.88 -19.66
C GLU A 132 -7.16 -1.28 -20.76
N HIS A 133 -6.45 -2.14 -21.47
CA HIS A 133 -6.21 -1.87 -22.88
C HIS A 133 -7.59 -1.69 -23.54
N THR A 134 -8.10 -0.44 -23.57
CA THR A 134 -9.09 -0.02 -24.55
C THR A 134 -8.43 -0.17 -25.90
N ALA A 135 -8.43 -1.38 -26.44
CA ALA A 135 -8.21 -1.59 -27.85
C ALA A 135 -9.22 -0.70 -28.57
N PRO A 136 -8.80 0.24 -29.44
CA PRO A 136 -9.75 0.99 -30.22
C PRO A 136 -10.54 -0.03 -31.06
N VAL A 137 -11.84 -0.11 -30.80
CA VAL A 137 -12.77 -0.86 -31.63
C VAL A 137 -12.66 -0.25 -33.03
N ARG A 138 -12.00 -0.97 -33.94
CA ARG A 138 -11.88 -0.60 -35.35
C ARG A 138 -13.14 -0.97 -36.11
#